data_AF-A0A4W3IYD3-F1
#
_entry.id   AF-A0A4W3IYD3-F1
#
_cell.length_a   1.000
_cell.length_b   1.000
_cell.length_c   1.000
_cell.angle_alpha   90.00
_cell.angle_beta   90.00
_cell.angle_gamma   90.00
#
_symmetry.space_group_name_H-M   'P 1'
#
loop_
_entity.id
_entity.type
_entity.pdbx_description
1 polymer ?
#
loop_
_entity_poly.entity_id
_entity_poly.type
_entity_poly.pdbx_seq_one_letter_code
_entity_poly.pdbx_strand_id
1 'polypeptide(L)'
;MSACKYLATSLLQQLTDPELKQITMGALKQFNLDIRECERFARSGPVPGFRDDTLQLAFINLRQLLDLFIKWDWSTYFADYGQPTCKYLRVNPATALILLEKMKDTSRKNNVFAQFRRNERDKQKLIDTVAKQLRSLINSNSTAQ
;
A
#
# COMPACT_ATOMS: atom_id res chain seq x y z
N MET A 1 -5.81 18.09 14.41
CA MET A 1 -5.59 17.56 13.03
C MET A 1 -4.11 17.33 12.70
N SER A 2 -3.21 18.29 12.98
CA SER A 2 -1.77 18.21 12.62
C SER A 2 -1.07 16.94 13.13
N ALA A 3 -1.33 16.54 14.38
CA ALA A 3 -0.74 15.33 14.96
C ALA A 3 -1.13 14.04 14.21
N CYS A 4 -2.42 13.81 13.93
CA CYS A 4 -2.86 12.63 13.17
C CYS A 4 -2.31 12.62 11.74
N LYS A 5 -2.23 13.80 11.10
CA LYS A 5 -1.62 13.93 9.77
C LYS A 5 -0.13 13.60 9.80
N TYR A 6 0.59 14.10 10.80
CA TYR A 6 2.00 13.80 11.00
C TYR A 6 2.19 12.30 11.19
N LEU A 7 1.43 11.69 12.10
CA LEU A 7 1.48 10.25 12.37
C LEU A 7 1.24 9.42 11.10
N ALA A 8 0.16 9.70 10.35
CA ALA A 8 -0.13 9.01 9.10
C ALA A 8 0.99 9.19 8.05
N THR A 9 1.59 10.38 7.99
CA THR A 9 2.70 10.65 7.06
C THR A 9 3.94 9.86 7.46
N SER A 10 4.32 9.86 8.74
CA SER A 10 5.46 9.11 9.26
C SER A 10 5.30 7.60 9.05
N LEU A 11 4.09 7.06 9.28
CA LEU A 11 3.79 5.65 9.06
C LEU A 11 3.90 5.27 7.58
N LEU A 12 3.45 6.12 6.66
CA LEU A 12 3.68 5.91 5.23
C LEU A 12 5.16 5.96 4.88
N GLN A 13 5.90 6.93 5.42
CA GLN A 13 7.34 7.07 5.20
C GLN A 13 8.10 5.82 5.65
N GLN A 14 7.73 5.21 6.78
CA GLN A 14 8.32 3.95 7.24
C GLN A 14 8.15 2.82 6.23
N LEU A 15 6.97 2.67 5.61
CA LEU A 15 6.75 1.66 4.57
C LEU A 15 7.56 1.92 3.30
N THR A 16 7.80 3.20 2.98
CA THR A 16 8.51 3.61 1.76
C THR A 16 9.99 3.90 1.99
N ASP A 17 10.49 3.73 3.22
CA ASP A 17 11.85 4.11 3.61
C ASP A 17 12.88 3.40 2.72
N PRO A 18 13.82 4.11 2.06
CA PRO A 18 14.87 3.51 1.25
C PRO A 18 15.69 2.43 1.99
N GLU A 19 15.89 2.58 3.30
CA GLU A 19 16.62 1.63 4.13
C GLU A 19 15.83 0.35 4.40
N LEU A 20 14.50 0.41 4.32
CA LEU A 20 13.62 -0.75 4.45
C LEU A 20 13.64 -1.58 3.16
N LYS A 21 14.59 -2.52 3.06
CA LYS A 21 14.81 -3.28 1.82
C LYS A 21 13.67 -4.24 1.48
N GLN A 22 13.02 -4.82 2.49
CA GLN A 22 12.04 -5.90 2.29
C GLN A 22 10.91 -5.83 3.30
N ILE A 23 9.70 -6.19 2.85
CA ILE A 23 8.49 -6.27 3.67
C ILE A 23 7.77 -7.58 3.33
N THR A 24 7.56 -8.43 4.33
CA THR A 24 6.75 -9.64 4.15
C THR A 24 5.26 -9.30 4.21
N MET A 25 4.41 -10.12 3.59
CA MET A 25 2.96 -9.98 3.74
C MET A 25 2.50 -10.09 5.21
N GLY A 26 3.20 -10.88 6.03
CA GLY A 26 2.95 -10.95 7.47
C GLY A 26 3.21 -9.63 8.19
N ALA A 27 4.33 -8.97 7.90
CA ALA A 27 4.65 -7.65 8.45
C ALA A 27 3.62 -6.59 8.01
N LEU A 28 3.21 -6.60 6.74
CA LEU A 28 2.19 -5.67 6.24
C LEU A 28 0.83 -5.86 6.92
N LYS A 29 0.45 -7.11 7.21
CA LYS A 29 -0.77 -7.42 7.97
C LYS A 29 -0.70 -6.92 9.42
N GLN A 30 0.46 -7.03 10.07
CA GLN A 30 0.67 -6.49 11.42
C GLN A 30 0.60 -4.96 11.42
N PHE A 31 1.32 -4.31 10.50
CA PHE A 31 1.24 -2.86 10.32
C PHE A 31 -0.21 -2.38 10.10
N ASN A 32 -1.00 -3.14 9.35
CA ASN A 32 -2.42 -2.84 9.17
C ASN A 32 -3.25 -2.91 10.46
N LEU A 33 -2.90 -3.78 11.42
CA LEU A 33 -3.52 -3.77 12.75
C LEU A 33 -3.17 -2.48 13.49
N ASP A 34 -1.91 -2.03 13.42
CA ASP A 34 -1.46 -0.78 14.05
C ASP A 34 -2.21 0.44 13.48
N ILE A 35 -2.42 0.48 12.15
CA ILE A 35 -3.22 1.55 11.54
C ILE A 35 -4.68 1.51 12.02
N ARG A 36 -5.27 0.32 12.20
CA ARG A 36 -6.65 0.21 12.71
C ARG A 36 -6.76 0.77 14.13
N GLU A 37 -5.73 0.62 14.96
CA GLU A 37 -5.72 1.22 16.30
C GLU A 37 -5.57 2.74 16.24
N CYS A 38 -4.73 3.27 15.34
CA CYS A 38 -4.64 4.71 15.10
C CYS A 38 -5.98 5.31 14.65
N GLU A 39 -6.70 4.61 13.76
CA GLU A 39 -8.03 5.01 13.31
C GLU A 39 -9.08 4.91 14.42
N ARG A 40 -8.99 3.87 15.27
CA ARG A 40 -9.87 3.74 16.45
C ARG A 40 -9.68 4.92 17.38
N PHE A 41 -8.44 5.30 17.67
CA PHE A 41 -8.13 6.50 18.45
C PHE A 41 -8.67 7.77 17.77
N ALA A 42 -8.50 7.93 16.46
CA ALA A 42 -9.04 9.08 15.74
C ALA A 42 -10.58 9.18 15.82
N ARG A 43 -11.27 8.03 15.88
CA ARG A 43 -12.74 7.93 16.02
C ARG A 43 -13.23 8.12 17.45
N SER A 44 -12.39 7.96 18.47
CA SER A 44 -12.82 8.07 19.87
C SER A 44 -13.14 9.51 20.33
N GLY A 45 -13.19 10.47 19.41
CA GLY A 45 -13.37 11.89 19.73
C GLY A 45 -12.27 12.44 20.65
N PRO A 46 -10.97 12.23 20.37
CA PRO A 46 -9.89 12.55 21.31
C PRO A 46 -9.72 14.06 21.56
N VAL A 47 -10.30 14.91 20.72
CA VAL A 47 -10.27 16.37 20.85
C VAL A 47 -11.70 16.91 20.75
N PRO A 48 -12.23 17.54 21.82
CA PRO A 48 -13.55 18.17 21.79
C PRO A 48 -13.68 19.21 20.67
N GLY A 49 -14.88 19.32 20.08
CA GLY A 49 -15.18 20.32 19.04
C GLY A 49 -14.71 19.95 17.62
N PHE A 50 -14.10 18.78 17.41
CA PHE A 50 -13.87 18.24 16.07
C PHE A 50 -15.08 17.41 15.60
N ARG A 51 -15.42 17.49 14.30
CA ARG A 51 -16.36 16.53 13.69
C ARG A 51 -15.75 15.13 13.71
N ASP A 52 -16.53 14.13 14.10
CA ASP A 52 -16.12 12.75 14.40
C ASP A 52 -15.28 12.06 13.30
N ASP A 53 -15.45 12.47 12.04
CA ASP A 53 -14.75 11.86 10.90
C ASP A 53 -13.52 12.64 10.42
N THR A 54 -13.32 13.87 10.90
CA THR A 54 -12.26 14.75 10.36
C THR A 54 -10.86 14.19 10.63
N LEU A 55 -10.64 13.58 11.80
CA LEU A 55 -9.35 13.00 12.14
C LEU A 55 -9.08 11.69 11.40
N GLN A 56 -10.14 10.93 11.07
CA GLN A 56 -10.04 9.69 10.30
C GLN A 56 -9.54 9.94 8.87
N LEU A 57 -9.87 11.11 8.29
CA LEU A 57 -9.36 11.54 6.98
C LEU A 57 -7.83 11.60 6.91
N ALA A 58 -7.13 11.74 8.02
CA ALA A 58 -5.66 11.73 8.04
C ALA A 58 -5.08 10.38 7.57
N PHE A 59 -5.80 9.27 7.81
CA PHE A 59 -5.33 7.91 7.53
C PHE A 59 -5.85 7.34 6.21
N ILE A 60 -6.76 8.04 5.51
CA ILE A 60 -7.47 7.48 4.34
C ILE A 60 -6.52 7.01 3.22
N ASN A 61 -5.42 7.73 2.99
CA ASN A 61 -4.43 7.36 1.99
C ASN A 61 -3.74 6.03 2.36
N LEU A 62 -3.31 5.88 3.61
CA LEU A 62 -2.72 4.66 4.13
C LEU A 62 -3.72 3.51 4.11
N ARG A 63 -4.97 3.76 4.52
CA ARG A 63 -6.04 2.78 4.53
C ARG A 63 -6.28 2.20 3.14
N GLN A 64 -6.45 3.04 2.12
CA GLN A 64 -6.65 2.57 0.75
C GLN A 64 -5.43 1.81 0.22
N LEU A 65 -4.21 2.28 0.50
CA LEU A 65 -2.99 1.59 0.11
C LEU A 65 -2.91 0.19 0.73
N LEU A 66 -3.09 0.07 2.04
CA LEU A 66 -3.05 -1.22 2.72
C LEU A 66 -4.15 -2.16 2.26
N ASP A 67 -5.37 -1.65 2.07
CA ASP A 67 -6.48 -2.43 1.55
C ASP A 67 -6.19 -3.01 0.15
N LEU A 68 -5.57 -2.23 -0.74
CA LEU A 68 -5.17 -2.68 -2.07
C LEU A 68 -4.19 -3.86 -1.98
N PHE A 69 -3.17 -3.75 -1.13
CA PHE A 69 -2.14 -4.77 -0.99
C PHE A 69 -2.60 -6.02 -0.24
N ILE A 70 -3.40 -5.86 0.81
CA ILE A 70 -3.89 -6.98 1.63
C ILE A 70 -4.94 -7.78 0.87
N LYS A 71 -5.84 -7.10 0.14
CA LYS A 71 -6.87 -7.76 -0.69
C LYS A 71 -6.35 -8.18 -2.06
N TRP A 72 -5.15 -7.72 -2.44
CA TRP A 72 -4.54 -7.94 -3.75
C TRP A 72 -5.44 -7.50 -4.92
N ASP A 73 -6.13 -6.37 -4.76
CA ASP A 73 -7.22 -5.92 -5.63
C ASP A 73 -6.74 -5.07 -6.82
N TRP A 74 -5.60 -5.47 -7.42
CA TRP A 74 -4.95 -4.73 -8.50
C TRP A 74 -5.80 -4.66 -9.77
N SER A 75 -6.61 -5.68 -10.03
CA SER A 75 -7.51 -5.69 -11.20
C SER A 75 -8.52 -4.54 -11.11
N THR A 76 -9.12 -4.31 -9.93
CA THR A 76 -10.02 -3.18 -9.72
C THR A 76 -9.26 -1.87 -9.86
N TYR A 77 -8.13 -1.74 -9.16
CA TYR A 77 -7.30 -0.53 -9.19
C TYR A 77 -6.94 -0.08 -10.61
N PHE A 78 -6.54 -1.00 -11.49
CA PHE A 78 -6.18 -0.63 -12.86
C PHE A 78 -7.40 -0.38 -13.75
N ALA A 79 -8.50 -1.10 -13.54
CA ALA A 79 -9.69 -0.96 -14.37
C ALA A 79 -10.41 0.38 -14.14
N ASP A 80 -10.42 0.87 -12.90
CA ASP A 80 -11.07 2.13 -12.53
C ASP A 80 -10.10 3.31 -12.35
N TYR A 81 -8.78 3.13 -12.55
CA TYR A 81 -7.80 4.19 -12.34
C TYR A 81 -8.14 5.48 -13.11
N GLY A 82 -8.07 6.61 -12.41
CA GLY A 82 -8.38 7.94 -12.97
C GLY A 82 -9.87 8.27 -13.04
N GLN A 83 -10.76 7.32 -12.78
CA GLN A 83 -12.19 7.60 -12.67
C GLN A 83 -12.51 8.30 -11.33
N PRO A 84 -13.48 9.24 -11.29
CA PRO A 84 -13.83 9.97 -10.07
C PRO A 84 -14.45 9.08 -8.99
N THR A 85 -15.01 7.93 -9.38
CA THR A 85 -15.66 6.95 -8.50
C THR A 85 -14.79 5.74 -8.19
N CYS A 86 -13.49 5.78 -8.54
CA CYS A 86 -12.61 4.64 -8.35
C CYS A 86 -12.41 4.31 -6.87
N LYS A 87 -12.34 3.01 -6.56
CA LYS A 87 -12.29 2.52 -5.17
C LYS A 87 -11.05 2.97 -4.43
N TYR A 88 -9.94 3.11 -5.15
CA TYR A 88 -8.60 3.38 -4.64
C TYR A 88 -8.09 4.77 -5.06
N LEU A 89 -8.99 5.76 -5.09
CA LEU A 89 -8.76 7.14 -5.54
C LEU A 89 -7.54 7.83 -4.90
N ARG A 90 -7.14 7.45 -3.68
CA ARG A 90 -6.03 8.06 -2.93
C ARG A 90 -4.70 7.33 -3.11
N VAL A 91 -4.69 6.18 -3.78
CA VAL A 91 -3.47 5.41 -3.98
C VAL A 91 -2.65 6.04 -5.10
N ASN A 92 -1.45 6.51 -4.76
CA ASN A 92 -0.49 7.00 -5.74
C ASN A 92 0.27 5.80 -6.37
N PRO A 93 0.32 5.69 -7.72
CA PRO A 93 0.99 4.60 -8.41
C PRO A 93 2.48 4.46 -8.08
N ALA A 94 3.20 5.57 -7.87
CA ALA A 94 4.62 5.57 -7.53
C ALA A 94 4.85 5.03 -6.11
N THR A 95 4.02 5.46 -5.15
CA THR A 95 4.05 4.93 -3.77
C THR A 95 3.71 3.43 -3.75
N ALA A 96 2.70 3.02 -4.51
CA ALA A 96 2.34 1.62 -4.67
C ALA A 96 3.50 0.81 -5.28
N LEU A 97 4.18 1.33 -6.30
CA LEU A 97 5.32 0.65 -6.91
C LEU A 97 6.46 0.44 -5.90
N ILE A 98 6.82 1.45 -5.10
CA ILE A 98 7.86 1.35 -4.07
C ILE A 98 7.53 0.23 -3.07
N LEU A 99 6.29 0.19 -2.57
CA LEU A 99 5.87 -0.84 -1.63
C LEU A 99 5.88 -2.25 -2.26
N LEU A 100 5.42 -2.36 -3.51
CA LEU A 100 5.40 -3.62 -4.26
C LEU A 100 6.81 -4.18 -4.47
N GLU A 101 7.78 -3.33 -4.77
CA GLU A 101 9.19 -3.72 -4.93
C GLU A 101 9.79 -4.25 -3.62
N LYS A 102 9.46 -3.63 -2.48
CA LYS A 102 9.87 -4.11 -1.16
C LYS A 102 9.23 -5.46 -0.80
N MET A 103 8.08 -5.80 -1.39
CA MET A 103 7.39 -7.08 -1.17
C MET A 103 7.87 -8.22 -2.08
N LYS A 104 8.80 -7.96 -3.00
CA LYS A 104 9.33 -8.96 -3.91
C LYS A 104 10.17 -10.01 -3.16
N ASP A 105 9.81 -11.28 -3.32
CA ASP A 105 10.41 -12.40 -2.58
C ASP A 105 11.90 -12.61 -2.91
N THR A 106 12.70 -12.87 -1.87
CA THR A 106 14.16 -13.16 -1.94
C THR A 106 14.49 -14.64 -2.16
N SER A 107 13.50 -15.50 -2.41
CA SER A 107 13.68 -16.97 -2.45
C SER A 107 14.65 -17.50 -3.50
N ARG A 108 15.18 -16.62 -4.37
CA ARG A 108 16.38 -16.91 -5.16
C ARG A 108 17.61 -17.32 -4.32
N LYS A 109 17.62 -17.15 -2.99
CA LYS A 109 18.75 -17.52 -2.12
C LYS A 109 18.73 -18.95 -1.52
N ASN A 110 17.63 -19.71 -1.58
CA ASN A 110 17.60 -21.09 -1.03
C ASN A 110 17.34 -22.15 -2.10
N ASN A 111 18.38 -22.93 -2.42
CA ASN A 111 18.42 -23.80 -3.58
C ASN A 111 17.80 -25.20 -3.39
N VAL A 112 17.07 -25.45 -2.29
CA VAL A 112 16.90 -26.84 -1.78
C VAL A 112 15.54 -27.49 -2.10
N PHE A 113 14.51 -26.77 -2.54
CA PHE A 113 13.19 -27.38 -2.78
C PHE A 113 12.54 -26.94 -4.10
N ALA A 114 12.78 -27.69 -5.18
CA ALA A 114 12.26 -27.38 -6.51
C ALA A 114 10.73 -27.56 -6.65
N GLN A 115 10.10 -28.42 -5.84
CA GLN A 115 8.68 -28.78 -5.95
C GLN A 115 7.73 -27.74 -5.35
N PHE A 116 8.19 -26.93 -4.38
CA PHE A 116 7.44 -25.80 -3.83
C PHE A 116 7.54 -24.52 -4.68
N ARG A 117 8.35 -24.51 -5.76
CA ARG A 117 8.62 -23.32 -6.58
C ARG A 117 7.51 -22.92 -7.56
N ARG A 118 6.51 -23.77 -7.84
CA ARG A 118 5.49 -23.44 -8.87
C ARG A 118 4.61 -22.27 -8.43
N ASN A 119 4.02 -22.38 -7.25
CA ASN A 119 3.17 -21.33 -6.66
C ASN A 119 3.95 -20.03 -6.44
N GLU A 120 5.22 -20.14 -6.04
CA GLU A 120 6.09 -18.99 -5.80
C GLU A 120 6.47 -18.27 -7.10
N ARG A 121 6.76 -19.01 -8.17
CA ARG A 121 6.99 -18.44 -9.50
C ARG A 121 5.76 -17.72 -10.02
N ASP A 122 4.57 -18.28 -9.84
CA ASP A 122 3.33 -17.66 -10.32
C ASP A 122 2.98 -16.41 -9.51
N LYS A 123 3.22 -16.42 -8.18
CA LYS A 123 3.18 -15.21 -7.34
C LYS A 123 4.17 -14.14 -7.82
N GLN A 124 5.40 -14.54 -8.15
CA GLN A 124 6.43 -13.61 -8.63
C GLN A 124 6.06 -13.00 -10.00
N LYS A 125 5.47 -13.80 -10.90
CA LYS A 125 4.95 -13.30 -12.18
C LYS A 125 3.83 -12.28 -11.96
N LEU A 126 2.91 -12.53 -11.01
CA LEU A 126 1.86 -11.57 -10.68
C LEU A 126 2.44 -10.24 -10.18
N ILE A 127 3.41 -10.29 -9.26
CA ILE A 127 4.13 -9.09 -8.78
C ILE A 127 4.79 -8.36 -9.94
N ASP A 128 5.50 -9.07 -10.82
CA ASP A 128 6.21 -8.46 -11.95
C ASP A 128 5.25 -7.84 -12.98
N THR A 129 4.09 -8.47 -13.22
CA THR A 129 3.02 -7.93 -14.07
C THR A 129 2.46 -6.64 -13.50
N VAL A 130 2.10 -6.63 -12.21
CA VAL A 130 1.59 -5.43 -11.53
C VAL A 130 2.64 -4.31 -11.56
N ALA A 131 3.91 -4.63 -11.30
CA ALA A 131 5.00 -3.65 -11.35
C ALA A 131 5.16 -3.01 -12.74
N LYS A 132 5.06 -3.81 -13.81
CA LYS A 132 5.08 -3.27 -15.19
C LYS A 132 3.89 -2.35 -15.47
N GLN A 133 2.68 -2.75 -15.06
CA GLN A 133 1.48 -1.92 -15.23
C GLN A 133 1.59 -0.61 -14.45
N LEU A 134 2.08 -0.63 -13.21
CA LEU A 134 2.34 0.57 -12.41
C LEU A 134 3.35 1.50 -13.10
N ARG A 135 4.48 0.98 -13.60
CA ARG A 135 5.46 1.78 -14.34
C ARG A 135 4.87 2.41 -15.61
N SER A 136 4.10 1.64 -16.38
CA SER A 136 3.41 2.15 -17.55
C SER A 136 2.50 3.32 -17.19
N LEU A 137 1.74 3.16 -16.11
CA LEU A 137 0.78 4.15 -15.63
C LEU A 137 1.47 5.44 -15.12
N ILE A 138 2.61 5.30 -14.43
CA ILE A 138 3.43 6.45 -14.01
C ILE A 138 3.94 7.22 -15.22
N ASN A 139 4.49 6.51 -16.22
CA ASN A 139 5.02 7.13 -17.43
C ASN A 139 3.94 7.87 -18.23
N SER A 140 2.74 7.27 -18.36
CA SER A 140 1.60 7.92 -19.02
C SER A 140 1.17 9.22 -18.34
N ASN A 141 1.22 9.26 -17.01
CA ASN A 141 0.88 10.47 -16.25
C ASN A 141 1.97 11.56 -16.34
N SER A 142 3.24 11.18 -16.50
CA SER A 142 4.34 12.14 -16.71
C SER A 142 4.32 12.81 -18.08
N THR A 143 3.72 12.16 -19.10
CA THR A 143 3.57 12.74 -20.45
C THR A 143 2.34 13.64 -20.61
N ALA A 144 1.48 13.75 -19.59
CA ALA A 144 0.27 14.56 -19.62
C ALA A 144 0.43 15.93 -18.92
N GLN A 145 1.67 16.34 -18.63
CA GLN A 145 2.03 17.67 -18.09
C GLN A 145 2.76 18.51 -19.13
#